data_AF-A0A485MLF2-F1
#
_entry.id   AF-A0A485MLF2-F1
#
_cell.length_a   1.000
_cell.length_b   1.000
_cell.length_c   1.000
_cell.angle_alpha   90.00
_cell.angle_beta   90.00
_cell.angle_gamma   90.00
#
_symmetry.space_group_name_H-M   'P 1'
#
loop_
_entity.id
_entity.type
_entity.pdbx_description
1 polymer ?
#
loop_
_entity_poly.entity_id
_entity_poly.type
_entity_poly.pdbx_seq_one_letter_code
_entity_poly.pdbx_strand_id
1 'polypeptide(L)'
;MSLCRSNVCHSVTTVVELVGVPRPNSGAGHRVGGPKGAEFLLHTLKNAESNAELKGLEADSLSVEHIQVNKAPKICHRTYRSHCWINPYMSAPCHPEMILTEKEQIIPKPEEEVTQKKKISQKKLKKQKLMARK
;
A
#
# COMPACT_ATOMS: atom_id res chain seq x y z
N MET A 1 -17.04 4.92 -20.01
CA MET A 1 -16.71 6.29 -19.57
C MET A 1 -16.41 6.26 -18.08
N SER A 2 -15.13 6.18 -17.71
CA SER A 2 -14.65 6.48 -16.37
C SER A 2 -13.14 6.72 -16.48
N LEU A 3 -12.77 7.97 -16.77
CA LEU A 3 -11.39 8.41 -16.64
C LEU A 3 -11.04 8.31 -15.15
N CYS A 4 -10.27 7.29 -14.77
CA CYS A 4 -9.69 7.20 -13.44
C CYS A 4 -8.89 8.49 -13.21
N ARG A 5 -9.37 9.31 -12.26
CA ARG A 5 -8.76 10.57 -11.88
C ARG A 5 -7.32 10.33 -11.47
N SER A 6 -6.40 11.01 -12.14
CA SER A 6 -4.96 10.87 -12.00
C SER A 6 -4.43 11.68 -10.81
N ASN A 7 -4.95 11.45 -9.61
CA ASN A 7 -4.48 12.12 -8.38
C ASN A 7 -3.42 11.29 -7.64
N VAL A 8 -2.66 10.47 -8.37
CA VAL A 8 -1.77 9.45 -7.78
C VAL A 8 -0.30 9.79 -8.03
N CYS A 9 0.46 9.89 -6.94
CA CYS A 9 1.91 9.98 -6.96
C CYS A 9 2.51 8.58 -6.84
N HIS A 10 3.25 8.15 -7.88
CA HIS A 10 4.03 6.92 -7.84
C HIS A 10 5.50 7.30 -7.65
N SER A 11 6.14 6.80 -6.61
CA SER A 11 7.59 6.86 -6.46
C SER A 11 8.17 5.45 -6.60
N VAL A 12 8.83 5.17 -7.71
CA VAL A 12 9.64 3.95 -7.88
C VAL A 12 11.10 4.34 -7.67
N THR A 13 11.74 3.77 -6.67
CA THR A 13 13.19 3.97 -6.43
C THR A 13 13.95 2.70 -6.79
N THR A 14 15.04 2.82 -7.53
CA THR A 14 15.85 1.69 -8.01
C THR A 14 16.94 1.30 -6.99
N VAL A 15 16.88 0.04 -6.55
CA VAL A 15 17.85 -0.78 -5.76
C VAL A 15 18.55 -0.09 -4.58
N VAL A 16 18.22 -0.51 -3.34
CA VAL A 16 19.02 -0.16 -2.14
C VAL A 16 19.55 -1.38 -1.44
N GLU A 17 20.85 -1.36 -1.14
CA GLU A 17 21.52 -2.39 -0.34
C GLU A 17 21.27 -2.20 1.16
N LEU A 18 20.41 -3.03 1.73
CA LEU A 18 20.30 -3.13 3.17
C LEU A 18 21.40 -4.07 3.69
N VAL A 19 22.50 -3.47 4.13
CA VAL A 19 23.60 -4.22 4.77
C VAL A 19 23.21 -4.57 6.21
N GLY A 20 22.94 -5.85 6.45
CA GLY A 20 23.14 -6.51 7.74
C GLY A 20 22.21 -6.10 8.89
N VAL A 21 20.89 -6.15 8.72
CA VAL A 21 19.98 -6.16 9.89
C VAL A 21 19.69 -7.62 10.27
N PRO A 22 20.00 -8.07 11.50
CA PRO A 22 19.71 -9.43 11.93
C PRO A 22 18.19 -9.68 11.86
N ARG A 23 17.78 -10.81 11.28
CA ARG A 23 16.38 -11.26 11.28
C ARG A 23 16.08 -11.90 12.62
N PRO A 24 15.21 -11.34 13.48
CA PRO A 24 14.82 -11.99 14.71
C PRO A 24 13.61 -12.91 14.46
N ASN A 25 13.65 -14.07 15.08
CA ASN A 25 12.50 -14.96 15.16
C ASN A 25 11.44 -14.35 16.09
N SER A 26 10.22 -14.24 15.59
CA SER A 26 8.92 -14.19 16.30
C SER A 26 8.89 -13.61 17.73
N GLY A 27 8.30 -12.42 17.87
CA GLY A 27 7.82 -11.90 19.16
C GLY A 27 7.57 -10.40 19.10
N ALA A 28 6.35 -9.96 19.43
CA ALA A 28 5.82 -8.59 19.31
C ALA A 28 6.48 -7.53 20.24
N GLY A 29 7.75 -7.73 20.63
CA GLY A 29 8.52 -6.84 21.52
C GLY A 29 9.82 -6.30 20.94
N HIS A 30 10.19 -6.61 19.69
CA HIS A 30 11.49 -6.25 19.14
C HIS A 30 11.42 -5.02 18.23
N ARG A 31 11.60 -3.82 18.81
CA ARG A 31 11.82 -2.59 18.03
C ARG A 31 13.30 -2.44 17.68
N VAL A 32 13.75 -3.15 16.65
CA VAL A 32 15.08 -2.95 16.05
C VAL A 32 14.89 -2.18 14.74
N GLY A 33 14.69 -0.86 14.85
CA GLY A 33 14.73 0.04 13.71
C GLY A 33 16.16 0.52 13.48
N GLY A 34 16.83 0.00 12.45
CA GLY A 34 18.17 0.49 12.08
C GLY A 34 18.09 1.88 11.42
N PRO A 35 19.04 2.80 11.70
CA PRO A 35 18.99 4.19 11.19
C PRO A 35 18.93 4.24 9.65
N LYS A 36 19.67 3.35 8.98
CA LYS A 36 19.74 3.27 7.52
C LYS A 36 18.39 2.95 6.85
N GLY A 37 17.54 2.16 7.50
CA GLY A 37 16.21 1.83 6.96
C GLY A 37 15.27 3.02 6.99
N ALA A 38 15.33 3.81 8.07
CA ALA A 38 14.54 5.03 8.22
C ALA A 38 15.03 6.13 7.27
N GLU A 39 16.34 6.33 7.15
CA GLU A 39 16.95 7.28 6.21
C GLU A 39 16.49 7.02 4.77
N PHE A 40 16.43 5.75 4.37
CA PHE A 40 16.01 5.39 3.03
C PHE A 40 14.52 5.70 2.77
N LEU A 41 13.64 5.38 3.71
CA LEU A 41 12.22 5.73 3.59
C LEU A 41 12.01 7.25 3.55
N LEU A 42 12.78 8.00 4.34
CA LEU A 42 12.75 9.47 4.30
C LEU A 42 13.18 10.01 2.93
N HIS A 43 14.19 9.42 2.30
CA HIS A 43 14.60 9.81 0.95
C HIS A 43 13.49 9.54 -0.07
N THR A 44 12.83 8.38 -0.02
CA THR A 44 11.71 8.07 -0.92
C THR A 44 10.53 9.01 -0.71
N LEU A 45 10.22 9.40 0.54
CA LEU A 45 9.16 10.36 0.84
C LEU A 45 9.46 11.77 0.29
N LYS A 46 10.69 12.28 0.46
CA LYS A 46 11.10 13.57 -0.13
C LYS A 46 11.00 13.58 -1.66
N ASN A 47 11.33 12.46 -2.28
CA ASN A 47 11.15 12.30 -3.73
C ASN A 47 9.67 12.30 -4.11
N ALA A 48 8.81 11.64 -3.32
CA ALA A 48 7.38 11.62 -3.55
C ALA A 48 6.72 13.01 -3.36
N GLU A 49 7.20 13.79 -2.41
CA GLU A 49 6.83 15.19 -2.18
C GLU A 49 7.19 16.06 -3.39
N SER A 50 8.44 15.99 -3.86
CA SER A 50 8.87 16.69 -5.08
C SER A 50 8.04 16.30 -6.31
N ASN A 51 7.66 15.03 -6.44
CA ASN A 51 6.77 14.57 -7.52
C ASN A 51 5.34 15.12 -7.39
N ALA A 52 4.85 15.37 -6.18
CA ALA A 52 3.53 15.95 -5.94
C ALA A 52 3.52 17.44 -6.29
N GLU A 53 4.56 18.18 -5.90
CA GLU A 53 4.76 19.59 -6.27
C GLU A 53 4.80 19.76 -7.80
N LEU A 54 5.54 18.89 -8.49
CA LEU A 54 5.61 18.89 -9.96
C LEU A 54 4.25 18.62 -10.62
N LYS A 55 3.36 17.86 -9.97
CA LYS A 55 2.00 17.59 -10.44
C LYS A 55 0.98 18.65 -10.00
N GLY A 56 1.38 19.59 -9.13
CA GLY A 56 0.49 20.60 -8.57
C GLY A 56 -0.48 20.06 -7.51
N LEU A 57 -0.12 18.97 -6.83
CA LEU A 57 -0.87 18.42 -5.70
C LEU A 57 -0.42 19.09 -4.39
N GLU A 58 -1.31 19.17 -3.40
CA GLU A 58 -1.00 19.84 -2.13
C GLU A 58 -0.24 18.88 -1.18
N ALA A 59 1.04 19.18 -0.91
CA ALA A 59 1.94 18.30 -0.16
C ALA A 59 1.41 17.95 1.25
N ASP A 60 0.72 18.89 1.91
CA ASP A 60 0.18 18.72 3.27
C ASP A 60 -1.07 17.82 3.31
N SER A 61 -1.79 17.72 2.20
CA SER A 61 -3.04 16.95 2.07
C SER A 61 -2.80 15.49 1.63
N LEU A 62 -1.54 15.13 1.33
CA LEU A 62 -1.17 13.80 0.88
C LEU A 62 -1.19 12.77 2.02
N SER A 63 -1.59 11.56 1.66
CA SER A 63 -1.59 10.42 2.55
C SER A 63 -1.06 9.17 1.86
N VAL A 64 -0.39 8.32 2.64
CA VAL A 64 0.14 7.06 2.13
C VAL A 64 -0.97 6.03 2.09
N GLU A 65 -1.40 5.64 0.89
CA GLU A 65 -2.37 4.55 0.72
C GLU A 65 -1.70 3.19 0.78
N HIS A 66 -0.57 3.06 0.10
CA HIS A 66 0.07 1.78 -0.11
C HIS A 66 1.58 1.90 -0.07
N ILE A 67 2.20 0.96 0.66
CA ILE A 67 3.64 0.75 0.71
C ILE A 67 3.89 -0.72 0.44
N GLN A 68 4.71 -1.00 -0.57
CA GLN A 68 5.19 -2.35 -0.86
C GLN A 68 6.70 -2.35 -0.89
N VAL A 69 7.32 -3.39 -0.32
CA VAL A 69 8.76 -3.58 -0.36
C VAL A 69 9.06 -4.94 -0.97
N ASN A 70 9.58 -4.91 -2.19
CA ASN A 70 9.97 -6.10 -2.94
C ASN A 70 11.45 -6.43 -2.70
N LYS A 71 11.79 -7.72 -2.71
CA LYS A 71 13.19 -8.16 -2.64
C LYS A 71 13.86 -7.95 -3.99
N ALA A 72 15.03 -7.33 -3.99
CA ALA A 72 15.86 -7.21 -5.17
C ALA A 72 16.83 -8.40 -5.29
N PRO A 73 17.44 -8.63 -6.48
CA PRO A 73 18.46 -9.66 -6.66
C PRO A 73 19.62 -9.48 -5.67
N LYS A 74 20.04 -10.56 -5.01
CA LYS A 74 21.13 -10.54 -4.03
C LYS A 74 22.46 -10.27 -4.72
N ILE A 75 23.28 -9.40 -4.14
CA ILE A 75 24.64 -9.14 -4.63
C ILE A 75 25.60 -10.05 -3.88
N CYS A 76 26.50 -10.69 -4.64
CA CYS A 76 27.37 -11.75 -4.16
C CYS A 76 28.77 -11.21 -3.85
N HIS A 77 29.18 -11.26 -2.59
CA HIS A 77 30.56 -11.02 -2.16
C HIS A 77 31.18 -12.32 -1.62
N ARG A 78 32.51 -12.31 -1.48
CA ARG A 78 33.27 -13.44 -0.91
C ARG A 78 33.94 -13.01 0.38
N THR A 79 33.87 -13.89 1.38
CA THR A 79 34.63 -13.77 2.62
C THR A 79 35.65 -14.89 2.66
N TYR A 80 36.91 -14.52 2.78
CA TYR A 80 38.01 -15.46 2.92
C TYR A 80 38.16 -15.82 4.39
N ARG A 81 38.22 -17.13 4.66
CA ARG A 81 38.51 -17.66 5.99
C ARG A 81 39.82 -18.41 5.95
N SER A 82 40.33 -18.73 7.13
CA SER A 82 41.48 -19.62 7.32
C SER A 82 41.35 -20.91 6.50
N HIS A 83 42.49 -21.46 6.07
CA HIS A 83 42.57 -22.72 5.29
C HIS A 83 41.92 -22.65 3.90
N CYS A 84 41.96 -21.49 3.24
CA CYS A 84 41.39 -21.27 1.90
C CYS A 84 39.88 -21.57 1.81
N TRP A 85 39.16 -21.50 2.92
CA TRP A 85 37.71 -21.68 2.92
C TRP A 85 37.02 -20.39 2.46
N ILE A 86 36.17 -20.52 1.43
CA ILE A 86 35.45 -19.40 0.82
C ILE A 86 33.96 -19.48 1.19
N ASN A 87 33.46 -18.46 1.88
CA ASN A 87 32.04 -18.32 2.22
C ASN A 87 31.40 -17.16 1.43
N PRO A 88 30.16 -17.33 0.93
CA PRO A 88 29.42 -16.24 0.33
C PRO A 88 28.95 -15.26 1.40
N TYR A 89 29.22 -13.96 1.19
CA TYR A 89 28.59 -12.87 1.92
C TYR A 89 27.63 -12.18 0.96
N MET A 90 26.33 -12.32 1.19
CA MET A 90 25.29 -11.86 0.26
C MET A 90 24.62 -10.62 0.83
N SER A 91 24.62 -9.52 0.08
CA SER A 91 23.80 -8.36 0.43
C SER A 91 22.34 -8.65 0.08
N ALA A 92 21.41 -8.01 0.81
CA ALA A 92 19.97 -8.20 0.64
C ALA A 92 19.31 -6.87 0.26
N PRO A 93 19.35 -6.49 -1.03
CA PRO A 93 18.74 -5.25 -1.47
C PRO A 93 17.21 -5.32 -1.56
N CYS A 94 16.55 -4.15 -1.58
CA CYS A 94 15.10 -4.03 -1.72
C CYS A 94 14.67 -2.92 -2.69
N HIS A 95 13.43 -3.06 -3.18
CA HIS A 95 12.70 -2.12 -4.02
C HIS A 95 11.45 -1.65 -3.28
N PRO A 96 11.43 -0.44 -2.71
CA PRO A 96 10.21 0.13 -2.15
C PRO A 96 9.39 0.80 -3.26
N GLU A 97 8.09 0.61 -3.16
CA GLU A 97 7.08 1.28 -3.98
C GLU A 97 6.08 1.92 -3.03
N MET A 98 5.82 3.21 -3.24
CA MET A 98 4.88 3.99 -2.41
C MET A 98 3.89 4.70 -3.32
N ILE A 99 2.63 4.67 -2.90
CA ILE A 99 1.52 5.36 -3.56
C ILE A 99 0.98 6.39 -2.57
N LEU A 100 1.07 7.67 -2.95
CA LEU A 100 0.46 8.76 -2.21
C LEU A 100 -0.76 9.30 -2.95
N THR A 101 -1.82 9.55 -2.21
CA THR A 101 -3.05 10.19 -2.71
C THR A 101 -3.50 11.29 -1.77
N GLU A 102 -4.17 12.27 -2.34
CA GLU A 102 -4.86 13.30 -1.57
C GLU A 102 -6.07 12.68 -0.87
N LYS A 103 -6.26 13.00 0.41
CA LYS A 103 -7.45 12.55 1.14
C LYS A 103 -8.68 13.28 0.59
N GLU A 104 -9.39 12.65 -0.34
CA GLU A 104 -10.73 13.10 -0.73
C GLU A 104 -11.68 12.92 0.47
N GLN A 105 -12.48 13.95 0.78
CA GLN A 105 -13.59 13.81 1.71
C GLN A 105 -14.49 12.68 1.19
N ILE A 106 -14.73 11.67 2.03
CA ILE A 106 -15.61 10.56 1.72
C ILE A 106 -16.99 11.15 1.43
N ILE A 107 -17.34 11.27 0.15
CA ILE A 107 -18.72 11.52 -0.24
C ILE A 107 -19.43 10.21 0.10
N PRO A 108 -20.35 10.18 1.10
CA PRO A 108 -21.13 8.98 1.33
C PRO A 108 -21.85 8.70 0.03
N LYS A 109 -21.56 7.53 -0.56
CA LYS A 109 -22.39 7.02 -1.66
C LYS A 109 -23.82 7.07 -1.13
N PRO A 110 -24.78 7.68 -1.84
CA PRO A 110 -26.17 7.52 -1.44
C PRO A 110 -26.39 6.02 -1.37
N GLU A 111 -26.84 5.52 -0.22
CA GLU A 111 -27.35 4.16 -0.14
C GLU A 111 -28.45 4.11 -1.20
N GLU A 112 -28.15 3.49 -2.34
CA GLU A 112 -29.21 3.03 -3.21
C GLU A 112 -30.00 2.09 -2.33
N GLU A 113 -31.15 2.56 -1.87
CA GLU A 113 -32.22 1.76 -1.33
C GLU A 113 -32.59 0.76 -2.42
N VAL A 114 -31.81 -0.31 -2.54
CA VAL A 114 -32.21 -1.56 -3.16
C VAL A 114 -33.21 -2.17 -2.19
N THR A 115 -34.35 -1.50 -2.07
CA THR A 115 -35.61 -2.17 -1.86
C THR A 115 -35.71 -3.15 -3.03
N GLN A 116 -35.21 -4.36 -2.79
CA GLN A 116 -35.65 -5.53 -3.52
C GLN A 116 -37.16 -5.61 -3.28
N LYS A 117 -37.93 -4.83 -4.06
CA LYS A 117 -39.35 -5.06 -4.24
C LYS A 117 -39.41 -6.44 -4.87
N LYS A 118 -39.46 -7.48 -4.01
CA LYS A 118 -39.81 -8.83 -4.41
C LYS A 118 -41.03 -8.65 -5.30
N LYS A 119 -40.93 -9.04 -6.58
CA LYS A 119 -42.05 -8.98 -7.53
C LYS A 119 -43.12 -9.93 -7.02
N ILE A 120 -43.99 -9.45 -6.14
CA ILE A 120 -45.12 -10.19 -5.63
C ILE A 120 -46.15 -10.23 -6.77
N SER A 121 -46.58 -11.42 -7.16
CA SER A 121 -47.66 -11.62 -8.13
C SER A 121 -48.88 -10.77 -7.75
N GLN A 122 -49.49 -10.08 -8.72
CA GLN A 122 -50.63 -9.18 -8.49
C GLN A 122 -51.77 -9.84 -7.70
N LYS A 123 -51.95 -11.16 -7.86
CA LYS A 123 -52.97 -11.95 -7.15
C LYS A 123 -52.70 -12.03 -5.65
N LYS A 124 -51.44 -12.15 -5.24
CA LYS A 124 -51.02 -12.20 -3.83
C LYS A 124 -51.13 -10.83 -3.17
N LEU A 125 -50.87 -9.76 -3.93
CA LEU A 125 -50.98 -8.37 -3.48
C LEU A 125 -52.45 -7.97 -3.25
N LYS A 126 -53.37 -8.36 -4.15
CA LYS A 126 -54.82 -8.18 -3.96
C LYS A 126 -55.34 -8.94 -2.74
N LYS A 127 -54.87 -10.18 -2.51
CA LYS A 127 -55.28 -10.98 -1.35
C LYS A 127 -54.83 -10.36 -0.02
N GLN A 128 -53.60 -9.86 0.07
CA GLN A 128 -53.11 -9.14 1.25
C GLN A 128 -53.91 -7.87 1.53
N LYS A 129 -54.21 -7.07 0.50
CA LYS A 129 -55.04 -5.86 0.64
C LYS A 129 -56.48 -6.15 1.08
N LEU A 130 -57.04 -7.30 0.67
CA LEU A 130 -58.39 -7.71 1.02
C LEU A 130 -58.47 -8.24 2.46
N MET A 131 -57.42 -8.93 2.92
CA MET A 131 -57.31 -9.34 4.33
C MET A 131 -57.07 -8.16 5.28
N ALA A 132 -56.30 -7.15 4.86
CA ALA A 132 -56.04 -5.94 5.65
C ALA A 132 -57.21 -4.93 5.69
N ARG A 133 -58.31 -5.21 4.97
CA ARG A 133 -59.56 -4.42 4.99
C ARG A 133 -60.65 -5.03 5.86
N LYS A 134 -60.37 -6.15 6.54
CA LYS A 134 -61.16 -6.63 7.67
C LYS A 134 -60.59 -6.04 8.95
#